data_AF-A0A2E9AQL6-F1
#
_entry.id   AF-A0A2E9AQL6-F1
#
_cell.length_a   1.000
_cell.length_b   1.000
_cell.length_c   1.000
_cell.angle_alpha   90.00
_cell.angle_beta   90.00
_cell.angle_gamma   90.00
#
_symmetry.space_group_name_H-M   'P 1'
#
loop_
_entity.id
_entity.type
_entity.pdbx_description
1 polymer ?
#
loop_
_entity_poly.entity_id
_entity_poly.type
_entity_poly.pdbx_seq_one_letter_code
_entity_poly.pdbx_strand_id
1 'polypeptide(L)'
;MYRSGNPALSDSTFSKSGYKDVSWWEDYESNMMTIEGVTEKTGILLLITAATAILTAFSMPESALLALIGAIVGFILALVIIFSGSSSPFLICSYAAMEGLVLGGVTWMFEVGLDLPGIGILAACLTFLILGAMIMVYRAGLIAW
;
A
#
# COMPACT_ATOMS: atom_id res chain seq x y z
N MET A 1 31.20 -12.21 -24.70
CA MET A 1 30.31 -11.94 -23.55
C MET A 1 29.30 -13.06 -23.46
N TYR A 2 29.24 -13.78 -22.34
CA TYR A 2 28.30 -14.88 -22.13
C TYR A 2 26.90 -14.29 -21.90
N ARG A 3 26.02 -14.42 -22.91
CA ARG A 3 24.61 -14.05 -22.82
C ARG A 3 23.87 -15.19 -22.14
N SER A 4 23.22 -14.94 -21.00
CA SER A 4 22.34 -15.96 -20.42
C SER A 4 21.13 -16.14 -21.35
N GLY A 5 20.67 -17.38 -21.55
CA GLY A 5 19.46 -17.66 -22.33
C GLY A 5 18.16 -17.23 -21.63
N ASN A 6 18.25 -16.60 -20.47
CA ASN A 6 17.11 -16.21 -19.65
C ASN A 6 16.59 -14.81 -20.10
N PRO A 7 15.34 -14.71 -20.59
CA PRO A 7 14.73 -13.45 -21.01
C PRO A 7 14.72 -12.36 -19.93
N ALA A 8 14.75 -12.74 -18.65
CA ALA A 8 14.79 -11.80 -17.52
C ALA A 8 16.18 -11.17 -17.31
N LEU A 9 17.25 -11.84 -17.73
CA LEU A 9 18.65 -11.44 -17.52
C LEU A 9 19.24 -10.86 -18.81
N SER A 10 18.57 -9.83 -19.33
CA SER A 10 19.01 -9.07 -20.50
C SER A 10 19.98 -7.94 -20.10
N ASP A 11 20.92 -7.58 -20.98
CA ASP A 11 21.86 -6.47 -20.70
C ASP A 11 21.13 -5.13 -20.49
N SER A 12 19.92 -4.98 -21.06
CA SER A 12 19.03 -3.83 -20.80
C SER A 12 18.53 -3.78 -19.36
N THR A 13 18.31 -4.92 -18.70
CA THR A 13 17.91 -5.00 -17.27
C THR A 13 18.99 -4.37 -16.38
N PHE A 14 20.27 -4.49 -16.77
CA PHE A 14 21.40 -3.95 -16.03
C PHE A 14 21.85 -2.56 -16.53
N SER A 15 21.15 -1.98 -17.51
CA SER A 15 21.50 -0.68 -18.05
C SER A 15 21.11 0.43 -17.07
N LYS A 16 22.12 1.14 -16.53
CA LYS A 16 21.98 2.29 -15.61
C LYS A 16 21.14 3.45 -16.19
N SER A 17 20.78 3.37 -17.47
CA SER A 17 19.91 4.29 -18.20
C SER A 17 18.43 4.19 -17.81
N GLY A 18 17.96 3.06 -17.27
CA GLY A 18 16.57 2.90 -16.80
C GLY A 18 16.26 3.65 -15.49
N TYR A 19 17.29 4.25 -14.90
CA TYR A 19 17.26 4.95 -13.63
C TYR A 19 17.21 6.48 -13.78
N LYS A 20 17.16 6.95 -15.04
CA LYS A 20 17.50 8.32 -15.43
C LYS A 20 16.32 9.31 -15.40
N ASP A 21 15.10 8.82 -15.21
CA ASP A 21 13.89 9.63 -15.08
C ASP A 21 13.50 9.83 -13.60
N VAL A 22 14.46 10.30 -12.80
CA VAL A 22 14.13 10.88 -11.50
C VAL A 22 13.76 12.34 -11.68
N SER A 23 12.63 12.71 -11.10
CA SER A 23 12.24 14.09 -10.94
C SER A 23 13.32 14.87 -10.16
N TRP A 24 13.43 16.20 -10.33
CA TRP A 24 14.50 16.99 -9.68
C TRP A 24 14.43 17.01 -8.14
N TRP A 25 13.39 16.43 -7.57
CA TRP A 25 13.15 16.25 -6.13
C TRP A 25 13.34 14.80 -5.65
N GLU A 26 13.69 13.86 -6.54
CA GLU A 26 14.03 12.47 -6.20
C GLU A 26 15.53 12.24 -6.42
N ASP A 27 16.28 12.06 -5.33
CA ASP A 27 17.70 11.75 -5.41
C ASP A 27 17.92 10.40 -6.10
N TYR A 28 19.07 10.24 -6.76
CA TYR A 28 19.50 8.95 -7.35
C TYR A 28 19.54 7.81 -6.31
N GLU A 29 19.61 8.07 -5.01
CA GLU A 29 19.48 7.02 -4.01
C GLU A 29 18.03 6.52 -3.80
N SER A 30 17.02 7.31 -4.17
CA SER A 30 15.59 7.01 -3.92
C SER A 30 15.02 5.85 -4.74
N ASN A 31 15.68 5.48 -5.84
CA ASN A 31 15.31 4.34 -6.68
C ASN A 31 16.08 3.05 -6.27
N MET A 32 17.01 3.12 -5.31
CA MET A 32 17.69 1.93 -4.78
C MET A 32 16.81 1.40 -3.66
N MET A 33 16.49 0.10 -3.72
CA MET A 33 15.64 -0.51 -2.70
C MET A 33 16.41 -0.63 -1.37
N THR A 34 16.23 0.34 -0.49
CA THR A 34 16.78 0.32 0.88
C THR A 34 15.71 -0.14 1.87
N ILE A 35 16.12 -0.86 2.92
CA ILE A 35 15.22 -1.27 4.00
C ILE A 35 14.58 -0.05 4.66
N GLU A 36 15.35 1.01 4.86
CA GLU A 36 14.87 2.26 5.46
C GLU A 36 13.81 2.93 4.58
N GLY A 37 14.06 3.07 3.27
CA GLY A 37 13.09 3.64 2.33
C GLY A 37 11.82 2.82 2.18
N VAL A 38 11.91 1.48 2.19
CA VAL A 38 10.72 0.62 2.18
C VAL A 38 9.91 0.78 3.46
N THR A 39 10.58 0.79 4.62
CA THR A 39 9.96 0.92 5.94
C THR A 39 9.18 2.24 6.06
N GLU A 40 9.75 3.35 5.61
CA GLU A 40 9.08 4.66 5.61
C GLU A 40 7.90 4.71 4.64
N LYS A 41 8.06 4.26 3.40
CA LYS A 41 6.99 4.24 2.40
C LYS A 41 5.82 3.37 2.84
N THR A 42 6.09 2.16 3.34
CA THR A 42 5.05 1.27 3.88
C THR A 42 4.38 1.88 5.11
N GLY A 43 5.12 2.54 6.00
CA GLY A 43 4.56 3.22 7.17
C GLY A 43 3.55 4.32 6.80
N ILE A 44 3.89 5.16 5.80
CA ILE A 44 2.98 6.20 5.30
C ILE A 44 1.72 5.58 4.68
N LEU A 45 1.87 4.54 3.86
CA LEU A 45 0.75 3.85 3.23
C LEU A 45 -0.16 3.14 4.25
N LEU A 46 0.42 2.56 5.30
CA LEU A 46 -0.33 2.00 6.42
C LEU A 46 -1.16 3.09 7.11
N LEU A 47 -0.57 4.26 7.40
CA LEU A 47 -1.31 5.36 8.03
C LEU A 47 -2.47 5.84 7.16
N ILE A 48 -2.26 5.96 5.85
CA ILE A 48 -3.33 6.37 4.92
C ILE A 48 -4.46 5.33 4.92
N THR A 49 -4.15 4.04 4.75
CA THR A 49 -5.15 2.96 4.72
C THR A 49 -5.90 2.84 6.04
N ALA A 50 -5.19 2.90 7.18
CA ALA A 50 -5.80 2.82 8.50
C ALA A 50 -6.70 4.02 8.79
N ALA A 51 -6.28 5.24 8.43
CA ALA A 51 -7.09 6.43 8.61
C ALA A 51 -8.39 6.36 7.80
N THR A 52 -8.31 5.98 6.51
CA THR A 52 -9.53 5.86 5.69
C THR A 52 -10.42 4.69 6.11
N ALA A 53 -9.84 3.57 6.57
CA ALA A 53 -10.62 2.46 7.12
C ALA A 53 -11.38 2.84 8.39
N ILE A 54 -10.74 3.56 9.31
CA ILE A 54 -11.38 4.09 10.53
C ILE A 54 -12.51 5.04 10.16
N LEU A 55 -12.25 6.00 9.26
CA LEU A 55 -13.26 6.96 8.82
C LEU A 55 -14.50 6.26 8.26
N THR A 56 -14.33 5.25 7.40
CA THR A 56 -15.46 4.52 6.82
C THR A 56 -16.17 3.65 7.83
N ALA A 57 -15.44 2.99 8.74
CA ALA A 57 -16.04 2.17 9.79
C ALA A 57 -16.96 2.97 10.73
N PHE A 58 -16.63 4.23 11.02
CA PHE A 58 -17.43 5.12 11.86
C PHE A 58 -18.50 5.94 11.10
N SER A 59 -18.46 5.95 9.76
CA SER A 59 -19.40 6.73 8.93
C SER A 59 -20.69 5.97 8.59
N MET A 60 -21.44 5.53 9.60
CA MET A 60 -22.73 4.87 9.40
C MET A 60 -23.87 5.89 9.13
N PRO A 61 -24.87 5.56 8.28
CA PRO A 61 -25.05 4.33 7.48
C PRO A 61 -24.44 4.39 6.06
N GLU A 62 -23.78 5.49 5.69
CA GLU A 62 -23.21 5.72 4.36
C GLU A 62 -21.96 4.86 4.05
N SER A 63 -21.51 4.04 5.01
CA SER A 63 -20.33 3.18 4.91
C SER A 63 -20.41 2.20 3.73
N ALA A 64 -21.59 1.64 3.43
CA ALA A 64 -21.77 0.72 2.31
C ALA A 64 -21.58 1.39 0.94
N LEU A 65 -22.05 2.63 0.80
CA LEU A 65 -21.90 3.42 -0.42
C LEU A 65 -20.43 3.80 -0.62
N LEU A 66 -19.77 4.26 0.45
CA LEU A 66 -18.34 4.59 0.45
C LEU A 66 -17.47 3.37 0.10
N ALA A 67 -17.81 2.19 0.61
CA ALA A 67 -17.12 0.94 0.29
C ALA A 67 -17.23 0.56 -1.19
N LEU A 68 -18.42 0.72 -1.76
CA LEU A 68 -18.69 0.41 -3.17
C LEU A 68 -17.95 1.39 -4.08
N ILE A 69 -17.93 2.68 -3.74
CA ILE A 69 -17.12 3.68 -4.46
C ILE A 69 -15.64 3.33 -4.35
N GLY A 70 -15.16 3.03 -3.13
CA GLY A 70 -13.77 2.63 -2.89
C GLY A 70 -13.38 1.41 -3.71
N ALA A 71 -14.26 0.41 -3.82
CA ALA A 71 -13.99 -0.81 -4.58
C ALA A 71 -13.90 -0.54 -6.08
N ILE A 72 -14.83 0.25 -6.64
CA ILE A 72 -14.83 0.58 -8.07
C ILE A 72 -13.63 1.46 -8.42
N VAL A 73 -13.41 2.55 -7.68
CA VAL A 73 -12.33 3.50 -7.94
C VAL A 73 -10.96 2.85 -7.68
N GLY A 74 -10.84 2.10 -6.57
CA GLY A 74 -9.65 1.32 -6.24
C GLY A 74 -9.31 0.28 -7.31
N PHE A 75 -10.32 -0.43 -7.83
CA PHE A 75 -10.11 -1.39 -8.92
C PHE A 75 -9.63 -0.73 -10.21
N ILE A 76 -10.21 0.42 -10.58
CA ILE A 76 -9.76 1.19 -11.76
C ILE A 76 -8.31 1.66 -11.55
N LEU A 77 -7.98 2.20 -10.37
CA LEU A 77 -6.61 2.62 -10.04
C LEU A 77 -5.64 1.45 -10.09
N ALA A 78 -6.02 0.27 -9.57
CA ALA A 78 -5.19 -0.93 -9.66
C ALA A 78 -4.89 -1.31 -11.11
N LEU A 79 -5.90 -1.32 -11.98
CA LEU A 79 -5.71 -1.58 -13.41
C LEU A 79 -4.78 -0.55 -14.06
N VAL A 80 -4.95 0.73 -13.75
CA VAL A 80 -4.08 1.80 -14.25
C VAL A 80 -2.64 1.58 -13.80
N ILE A 81 -2.40 1.25 -12.54
CA ILE A 81 -1.06 0.99 -11.98
C ILE A 81 -0.42 -0.22 -12.68
N ILE A 82 -1.19 -1.31 -12.84
CA ILE A 82 -0.70 -2.55 -13.47
C ILE A 82 -0.32 -2.32 -14.93
N PHE A 83 -1.18 -1.66 -15.72
CA PHE A 83 -0.93 -1.45 -17.15
C PHE A 83 0.08 -0.33 -17.41
N SER A 84 0.11 0.71 -16.58
CA SER A 84 1.06 1.82 -16.74
C SER A 84 2.46 1.48 -16.23
N GLY A 85 2.62 0.47 -15.36
CA GLY A 85 3.88 0.20 -14.67
C GLY A 85 4.40 1.39 -13.85
N SER A 86 3.54 2.38 -13.57
CA SER A 86 3.95 3.63 -12.94
C SER A 86 3.95 3.46 -11.44
N SER A 87 5.08 3.79 -10.81
CA SER A 87 5.25 3.83 -9.35
C SER A 87 5.07 5.24 -8.78
N SER A 88 4.23 6.08 -9.41
CA SER A 88 4.07 7.46 -8.95
C SER A 88 3.48 7.52 -7.53
N PRO A 89 4.05 8.32 -6.62
CA PRO A 89 3.58 8.40 -5.23
C PRO A 89 2.10 8.77 -5.12
N PHE A 90 1.63 9.65 -6.00
CA PHE A 90 0.24 10.12 -6.00
C PHE A 90 -0.76 9.01 -6.32
N LEU A 91 -0.47 8.15 -7.31
CA LEU A 91 -1.33 7.01 -7.65
C LEU A 91 -1.38 5.99 -6.52
N ILE A 92 -0.23 5.68 -5.92
CA ILE A 92 -0.14 4.68 -4.86
C ILE A 92 -0.86 5.16 -3.60
N CYS A 93 -0.65 6.42 -3.18
CA CYS A 93 -1.35 7.00 -2.02
C CYS A 93 -2.86 7.08 -2.25
N SER A 94 -3.30 7.43 -3.46
CA SER A 94 -4.72 7.45 -3.81
C SER A 94 -5.33 6.05 -3.77
N TYR A 95 -4.62 5.04 -4.30
CA TYR A 95 -5.03 3.65 -4.24
C TYR A 95 -5.13 3.14 -2.80
N ALA A 96 -4.14 3.43 -1.95
CA ALA A 96 -4.15 3.11 -0.53
C ALA A 96 -5.35 3.72 0.21
N ALA A 97 -5.69 4.98 -0.09
CA ALA A 97 -6.87 5.62 0.49
C ALA A 97 -8.16 4.87 0.11
N MET A 98 -8.33 4.51 -1.17
CA MET A 98 -9.50 3.77 -1.66
C MET A 98 -9.61 2.37 -1.07
N GLU A 99 -8.51 1.63 -0.95
CA GLU A 99 -8.47 0.31 -0.31
C GLU A 99 -8.90 0.39 1.16
N GLY A 100 -8.46 1.41 1.90
CA GLY A 100 -8.93 1.61 3.27
C GLY A 100 -10.45 1.87 3.35
N LEU A 101 -11.03 2.59 2.39
CA LEU A 101 -12.50 2.76 2.34
C LEU A 101 -13.21 1.41 2.18
N VAL A 102 -12.69 0.53 1.32
CA VAL A 102 -13.22 -0.84 1.14
C VAL A 102 -13.12 -1.62 2.44
N LEU A 103 -11.96 -1.61 3.09
CA LEU A 103 -11.73 -2.32 4.35
C LEU A 103 -12.72 -1.90 5.44
N GLY A 104 -12.94 -0.60 5.66
CA GLY A 104 -13.90 -0.11 6.65
C GLY A 104 -15.36 -0.45 6.31
N GLY A 105 -15.69 -0.55 5.02
CA GLY A 105 -16.98 -1.03 4.56
C GLY A 105 -17.18 -2.52 4.76
N VAL A 106 -16.16 -3.31 4.47
CA VAL A 106 -16.17 -4.77 4.65
C VAL A 106 -16.28 -5.13 6.13
N THR A 107 -15.56 -4.43 7.01
CA THR A 107 -15.71 -4.63 8.47
C THR A 107 -17.16 -4.41 8.91
N TRP A 108 -17.81 -3.37 8.39
CA TRP A 108 -19.23 -3.10 8.67
C TRP A 108 -20.15 -4.22 8.17
N MET A 109 -19.96 -4.70 6.94
CA MET A 109 -20.77 -5.79 6.39
C MET A 109 -20.72 -7.05 7.26
N PHE A 110 -19.55 -7.38 7.81
CA PHE A 110 -19.40 -8.50 8.72
C PHE A 110 -20.01 -8.23 10.11
N GLU A 111 -19.88 -7.01 10.64
CA GLU A 111 -20.47 -6.66 11.94
C GLU A 111 -22.01 -6.73 11.91
N VAL A 112 -22.63 -6.20 10.85
CA VAL A 112 -24.09 -6.25 10.67
C VAL A 112 -24.57 -7.64 10.26
N GLY A 113 -23.82 -8.35 9.41
CA GLY A 113 -24.21 -9.67 8.93
C GLY A 113 -24.09 -10.79 9.95
N LEU A 114 -23.21 -10.64 10.95
CA LEU A 114 -22.96 -11.66 11.98
C LEU A 114 -23.49 -11.29 13.38
N ASP A 115 -24.11 -10.11 13.55
CA ASP A 115 -24.55 -9.57 14.86
C ASP A 115 -23.44 -9.58 15.93
N LEU A 116 -22.19 -9.38 15.50
CA LEU A 116 -20.99 -9.36 16.35
C LEU A 116 -20.39 -7.94 16.37
N PRO A 117 -20.87 -7.06 17.27
CA PRO A 117 -20.39 -5.68 17.32
C PRO A 117 -18.91 -5.63 17.72
N GLY A 118 -18.10 -4.90 16.95
CA GLY A 118 -16.70 -4.60 17.27
C GLY A 118 -15.69 -5.70 16.92
N ILE A 119 -16.10 -6.80 16.27
CA ILE A 119 -15.15 -7.83 15.81
C ILE A 119 -14.25 -7.28 14.68
N GLY A 120 -14.80 -6.41 13.82
CA GLY A 120 -14.09 -5.85 12.67
C GLY A 120 -12.98 -4.90 13.09
N ILE A 121 -13.29 -3.97 14.00
CA ILE A 121 -12.29 -3.04 14.52
C ILE A 121 -11.16 -3.75 15.29
N LEU A 122 -11.47 -4.79 16.07
CA LEU A 122 -10.45 -5.52 16.82
C LEU A 122 -9.52 -6.30 15.89
N ALA A 123 -10.07 -6.95 14.86
CA ALA A 123 -9.28 -7.63 13.84
C ALA A 123 -8.38 -6.66 13.07
N ALA A 124 -8.93 -5.52 12.62
CA ALA A 124 -8.17 -4.50 11.91
C ALA A 124 -7.06 -3.87 12.79
N CYS A 125 -7.35 -3.58 14.06
CA CYS A 125 -6.34 -3.07 14.98
C CYS A 125 -5.20 -4.06 15.18
N LEU A 126 -5.47 -5.35 15.34
CA LEU A 126 -4.43 -6.36 15.49
C LEU A 126 -3.51 -6.41 14.26
N THR A 127 -4.05 -6.42 13.05
CA THR A 127 -3.24 -6.50 11.82
C THR A 127 -2.37 -5.25 11.63
N PHE A 128 -2.95 -4.06 11.82
CA PHE A 128 -2.21 -2.80 11.72
C PHE A 128 -1.15 -2.66 12.81
N LEU A 129 -1.43 -3.10 14.04
CA LEU A 129 -0.46 -3.05 15.13
C LEU A 129 0.69 -4.03 14.93
N ILE A 130 0.42 -5.26 14.48
CA ILE A 130 1.48 -6.23 14.19
C ILE A 130 2.40 -5.70 13.10
N LEU A 131 1.83 -5.20 12.01
CA LEU A 131 2.62 -4.65 10.89
C LEU A 131 3.37 -3.37 11.31
N GLY A 132 2.72 -2.47 12.04
CA GLY A 132 3.33 -1.26 12.57
C GLY A 132 4.45 -1.54 13.58
N ALA A 133 4.28 -2.53 14.44
CA ALA A 133 5.33 -2.99 15.37
C ALA A 133 6.53 -3.53 14.59
N MET A 134 6.30 -4.32 13.54
CA MET A 134 7.38 -4.85 12.71
C MET A 134 8.18 -3.72 12.04
N ILE A 135 7.49 -2.73 11.46
CA ILE A 135 8.10 -1.52 10.87
C ILE A 135 8.93 -0.77 11.91
N MET A 136 8.39 -0.58 13.11
CA MET A 136 9.10 0.11 14.20
C MET A 136 10.38 -0.64 14.60
N VAL A 137 10.32 -1.97 14.71
CA VAL A 137 11.47 -2.81 15.05
C VAL A 137 12.55 -2.74 13.96
N TYR A 138 12.17 -2.76 12.68
CA TYR A 138 13.11 -2.58 11.56
C TYR A 138 13.76 -1.20 11.57
N ARG A 139 12.98 -0.15 11.81
CA ARG A 139 13.51 1.22 11.90
C ARG A 139 14.43 1.42 13.10
N ALA A 140 14.13 0.76 14.22
CA ALA A 140 14.94 0.82 15.43
C ALA A 140 16.29 0.09 15.29
N GLY A 141 16.52 -0.64 14.19
CA GLY A 141 17.73 -1.43 13.98
C GLY A 141 17.90 -2.59 14.97
N LEU A 142 16.83 -2.95 15.70
CA LEU A 142 16.83 -4.07 16.64
C LEU A 142 17.00 -5.41 15.92
N ILE A 143 16.52 -5.47 14.68
CA ILE A 143 16.78 -6.55 13.75
C ILE A 143 17.78 -6.00 12.73
N ALA A 144 19.06 -6.27 12.96
CA ALA A 144 20.12 -6.01 12.01
C ALA A 144 20.17 -7.14 10.96
N TRP A 145 20.40 -6.78 9.70
CA TRP A 145 20.68 -7.70 8.61
C TRP A 145 22.18 -7.89 8.41
#